data_AF-A0AAW9JXC7-F1
#
_entry.id   AF-A0AAW9JXC7-F1
#
_cell.length_a   1.000
_cell.length_b   1.000
_cell.length_c   1.000
_cell.angle_alpha   90.00
_cell.angle_beta   90.00
_cell.angle_gamma   90.00
#
_symmetry.space_group_name_H-M   'P 1'
#
loop_
_entity.id
_entity.type
_entity.pdbx_description
1 polymer ?
#
loop_
_entity_poly.entity_id
_entity_poly.type
_entity_poly.pdbx_seq_one_letter_code
_entity_poly.pdbx_strand_id
1 'polypeptide(L)'
;MNKFEKNQSAKWSAASLTKMALVTALYVTVTLVFSVISFGAIQFRLAEMFNYLAVFNKRYIIAVTLGVMLANLASPLGMIDVIVGGLSTFCVLVLVYFVTRKIKNQFVKLAVTALICSFSMFTIAAQLTLLLGIPFWFSWLTIGLGEFVSMTIGGVLIHWISKKIDLTK
;
A
#
# COMPACT_ATOMS: atom_id res chain seq x y z
N MET A 1 -4.92 -31.57 -4.08
CA MET A 1 -5.78 -30.39 -3.83
C MET A 1 -5.37 -29.78 -2.49
N ASN A 2 -4.61 -28.67 -2.52
CA ASN A 2 -4.06 -28.09 -1.29
C ASN A 2 -5.05 -27.13 -0.64
N LYS A 3 -5.05 -27.16 0.70
CA LYS A 3 -5.86 -26.50 1.73
C LYS A 3 -6.01 -24.95 1.63
N PHE A 4 -5.66 -24.35 0.49
CA PHE A 4 -5.58 -22.91 0.24
C PHE A 4 -6.89 -22.27 -0.26
N GLU A 5 -7.95 -23.05 -0.51
CA GLU A 5 -9.26 -22.55 -0.95
C GLU A 5 -10.34 -22.63 0.14
N LYS A 6 -9.96 -22.46 1.42
CA LYS A 6 -10.99 -22.32 2.45
C LYS A 6 -11.55 -20.89 2.41
N ASN A 7 -12.67 -20.75 1.70
CA ASN A 7 -13.68 -19.70 1.83
C ASN A 7 -13.59 -18.97 3.19
N GLN A 8 -12.90 -17.82 3.22
CA GLN A 8 -13.04 -16.86 4.32
C GLN A 8 -14.15 -15.89 3.95
N SER A 9 -15.40 -16.34 4.03
CA SER A 9 -16.52 -15.41 4.16
C SER A 9 -16.39 -14.79 5.55
N ALA A 10 -15.82 -13.60 5.55
CA ALA A 10 -15.28 -13.02 6.75
C ALA A 10 -16.45 -12.41 7.55
N LYS A 11 -16.94 -13.10 8.59
CA LYS A 11 -17.89 -12.52 9.58
C LYS A 11 -17.28 -11.25 10.17
N TRP A 12 -17.91 -10.10 9.96
CA TRP A 12 -17.50 -8.82 10.53
C TRP A 12 -17.69 -8.88 12.05
N SER A 13 -16.62 -9.21 12.77
CA SER A 13 -16.59 -9.24 14.23
C SER A 13 -15.80 -8.04 14.73
N ALA A 14 -16.13 -7.53 15.92
CA ALA A 14 -15.45 -6.41 16.56
C ALA A 14 -13.92 -6.57 16.53
N ALA A 15 -13.41 -7.79 16.80
CA ALA A 15 -11.98 -8.07 16.75
C ALA A 15 -11.34 -7.88 15.35
N SER A 16 -12.09 -8.15 14.28
CA SER A 16 -11.60 -7.92 12.90
C SER A 16 -11.55 -6.43 12.57
N LEU A 17 -12.53 -5.67 13.07
CA LEU A 17 -12.57 -4.23 12.90
C LEU A 17 -11.42 -3.56 13.67
N THR A 18 -11.14 -4.02 14.90
CA THR A 18 -9.99 -3.54 15.70
C THR A 18 -8.66 -3.80 14.98
N LYS A 19 -8.46 -4.98 14.39
CA LYS A 19 -7.26 -5.27 13.59
C LYS A 19 -7.12 -4.32 12.40
N MET A 20 -8.22 -4.07 11.67
CA MET A 20 -8.21 -3.12 10.55
C MET A 20 -7.88 -1.70 11.02
N ALA A 21 -8.51 -1.24 12.10
CA ALA A 21 -8.26 0.07 12.67
C ALA A 21 -6.81 0.24 13.13
N LEU A 22 -6.20 -0.79 13.72
CA LEU A 22 -4.78 -0.77 14.09
C LEU A 22 -3.87 -0.64 12.87
N VAL A 23 -4.13 -1.38 11.79
CA VAL A 23 -3.35 -1.26 10.55
C VAL A 23 -3.49 0.13 9.94
N THR A 24 -4.71 0.66 9.88
CA THR A 24 -4.99 2.02 9.41
C THR A 24 -4.27 3.06 10.27
N ALA A 25 -4.32 2.93 11.60
CA ALA A 25 -3.64 3.84 12.53
C ALA A 25 -2.12 3.79 12.35
N LEU A 26 -1.53 2.59 12.27
CA LEU A 26 -0.11 2.42 12.01
C LEU A 26 0.30 3.04 10.66
N TYR A 27 -0.49 2.84 9.60
CA TYR A 27 -0.26 3.47 8.30
C TYR A 27 -0.18 4.99 8.42
N VAL A 28 -1.18 5.60 9.07
CA VAL A 28 -1.26 7.04 9.26
C VAL A 28 -0.09 7.53 10.11
N THR A 29 0.18 6.89 11.25
CA THR A 29 1.29 7.27 12.14
C THR A 29 2.63 7.22 11.43
N VAL A 30 2.93 6.14 10.69
CA VAL A 30 4.17 6.03 9.91
C VAL A 30 4.25 7.15 8.88
N THR A 31 3.15 7.43 8.15
CA THR A 31 3.15 8.49 7.13
C THR A 31 3.36 9.88 7.74
N LEU A 32 2.77 10.17 8.91
CA LEU A 32 2.90 11.46 9.57
C LEU A 32 4.27 11.65 10.21
N VAL A 33 4.81 10.63 10.88
CA VAL A 33 6.15 10.67 11.50
C VAL A 33 7.22 10.86 10.43
N PHE A 34 7.07 10.19 9.28
CA PHE A 34 7.97 10.32 8.15
C PHE A 34 7.48 11.36 7.13
N SER A 35 6.57 12.27 7.49
CA SER A 35 5.96 13.24 6.56
C SER A 35 6.97 14.08 5.79
N VAL A 36 8.08 14.48 6.44
CA VAL A 36 9.18 15.23 5.79
C VAL A 36 9.79 14.43 4.64
N ILE A 37 9.90 13.11 4.79
CA ILE A 37 10.45 12.22 3.77
C ILE A 37 9.34 11.78 2.80
N SER A 38 8.09 11.65 3.25
CA SER A 38 6.97 11.20 2.43
C SER A 38 6.39 12.27 1.49
N PHE A 39 6.48 13.56 1.86
CA PHE A 39 5.97 14.69 1.06
C PHE A 39 7.08 15.64 0.56
N GLY A 40 8.35 15.33 0.81
CA GLY A 40 9.49 16.13 0.37
C GLY A 40 9.78 16.04 -1.14
N ALA A 41 10.87 16.65 -1.59
CA ALA A 41 11.32 16.56 -2.99
C ALA A 41 11.71 15.13 -3.40
N ILE A 42 12.29 14.37 -2.47
CA ILE A 42 12.52 12.93 -2.59
C ILE A 42 11.48 12.23 -1.74
N GLN A 43 10.40 11.79 -2.38
CA GLN A 43 9.25 11.19 -1.68
C GLN A 43 9.50 9.72 -1.39
N PHE A 44 9.63 9.40 -0.11
CA PHE A 44 9.75 8.04 0.38
C PHE A 44 8.47 7.62 1.10
N ARG A 45 7.70 6.73 0.48
CA ARG A 45 6.42 6.27 1.02
C ARG A 45 6.58 4.96 1.78
N LEU A 46 7.14 5.05 2.99
CA LEU A 46 7.33 3.89 3.89
C LEU A 46 6.02 3.17 4.20
N ALA A 47 4.93 3.91 4.40
CA ALA A 47 3.65 3.33 4.76
C ALA A 47 3.06 2.40 3.69
N GLU A 48 3.46 2.55 2.42
CA GLU A 48 2.99 1.66 1.36
C GLU A 48 3.38 0.20 1.64
N MET A 49 4.38 -0.09 2.47
CA MET A 49 4.72 -1.46 2.91
C MET A 49 3.52 -2.26 3.45
N PHE A 50 2.50 -1.58 4.00
CA PHE A 50 1.27 -2.20 4.47
C PHE A 50 0.40 -2.77 3.31
N ASN A 51 0.64 -2.38 2.05
CA ASN A 51 -0.04 -2.92 0.86
C ASN A 51 0.09 -4.44 0.74
N TYR A 52 1.18 -5.02 1.22
CA TYR A 52 1.34 -6.47 1.25
C TYR A 52 0.34 -7.18 2.16
N LEU A 53 -0.14 -6.55 3.25
CA LEU A 53 -1.19 -7.13 4.10
C LEU A 53 -2.49 -7.31 3.31
N ALA A 54 -2.77 -6.39 2.38
CA ALA A 54 -3.92 -6.46 1.49
C ALA A 54 -3.88 -7.66 0.53
N VAL A 55 -2.69 -8.20 0.25
CA VAL A 55 -2.51 -9.44 -0.55
C VAL A 55 -2.96 -10.68 0.23
N PHE A 56 -2.81 -10.69 1.55
CA PHE A 56 -3.19 -11.83 2.39
C PHE A 56 -4.68 -11.83 2.75
N ASN A 57 -5.30 -10.65 2.93
CA ASN A 57 -6.73 -10.56 3.22
C ASN A 57 -7.38 -9.37 2.54
N LYS A 58 -8.49 -9.62 1.82
CA LYS A 58 -9.29 -8.60 1.14
C LYS A 58 -9.74 -7.46 2.07
N ARG A 59 -9.89 -7.71 3.36
CA ARG A 59 -10.25 -6.69 4.36
C ARG A 59 -9.19 -5.61 4.51
N TYR A 60 -7.91 -5.97 4.41
CA TYR A 60 -6.83 -5.00 4.54
C TYR A 60 -6.72 -4.08 3.32
N ILE A 61 -7.33 -4.43 2.17
CA ILE A 61 -7.49 -3.48 1.05
C ILE A 61 -8.22 -2.24 1.55
N ILE A 62 -9.35 -2.42 2.24
CA ILE A 62 -10.15 -1.30 2.77
C ILE A 62 -9.37 -0.56 3.85
N ALA A 63 -8.69 -1.27 4.76
CA ALA A 63 -7.93 -0.67 5.85
C ALA A 63 -6.79 0.23 5.34
N VAL A 64 -6.04 -0.24 4.33
CA VAL A 64 -4.91 0.51 3.77
C VAL A 64 -5.39 1.68 2.92
N THR A 65 -6.44 1.51 2.10
CA THR A 65 -7.06 2.63 1.37
C THR A 65 -7.53 3.73 2.32
N LEU A 66 -8.20 3.38 3.43
CA LEU A 66 -8.57 4.36 4.45
C LEU A 66 -7.34 5.01 5.10
N GLY A 67 -6.28 4.24 5.31
CA GLY A 67 -4.99 4.75 5.81
C GLY A 67 -4.41 5.81 4.90
N VAL A 68 -4.38 5.56 3.58
CA VAL A 68 -3.89 6.52 2.58
C VAL A 68 -4.75 7.77 2.58
N MET A 69 -6.07 7.61 2.56
CA MET A 69 -7.00 8.76 2.57
C MET A 69 -6.81 9.63 3.82
N LEU A 70 -6.71 9.01 5.00
CA LEU A 70 -6.49 9.73 6.26
C LEU A 70 -5.10 10.38 6.33
N ALA A 71 -4.06 9.70 5.87
CA ALA A 71 -2.71 10.24 5.84
C ALA A 71 -2.61 11.43 4.88
N ASN A 72 -3.27 11.34 3.72
CA ASN A 72 -3.31 12.40 2.73
C ASN A 72 -4.12 13.63 3.17
N LEU A 73 -4.94 13.56 4.23
CA LEU A 73 -5.54 14.76 4.82
C LEU A 73 -4.48 15.70 5.42
N ALA A 74 -3.34 15.17 5.83
CA ALA A 74 -2.19 15.97 6.29
C ALA A 74 -1.25 16.35 5.14
N SER A 75 -1.54 15.95 3.89
CA SER A 75 -0.73 16.29 2.72
C SER A 75 -0.91 17.76 2.34
N PRO A 76 0.16 18.45 1.89
CA PRO A 76 0.08 19.82 1.39
C PRO A 76 -0.86 20.01 0.19
N LEU A 77 -1.13 18.92 -0.55
CA LEU A 77 -1.98 18.91 -1.74
C LEU A 77 -3.50 18.89 -1.42
N GLY A 78 -3.86 18.77 -0.14
CA GLY A 78 -5.24 18.87 0.33
C GLY A 78 -6.16 17.74 -0.16
N MET A 79 -7.45 18.05 -0.33
CA MET A 79 -8.51 17.06 -0.59
C MET A 79 -8.35 16.32 -1.94
N ILE A 80 -7.63 16.91 -2.90
CA ILE A 80 -7.38 16.28 -4.21
C ILE A 80 -6.50 15.03 -4.03
N ASP A 81 -5.49 15.10 -3.17
CA ASP A 81 -4.59 13.96 -2.88
C ASP A 81 -5.30 12.86 -2.09
N VAL A 82 -6.28 13.20 -1.27
CA VAL A 82 -7.13 12.21 -0.58
C VAL A 82 -7.92 11.38 -1.58
N ILE A 83 -8.58 12.04 -2.54
CA ILE A 83 -9.45 11.36 -3.51
C ILE A 83 -8.61 10.61 -4.54
N VAL A 84 -7.63 11.27 -5.16
CA VAL A 84 -6.80 10.67 -6.21
C VAL A 84 -5.91 9.57 -5.63
N GLY A 85 -5.24 9.82 -4.50
CA GLY A 85 -4.40 8.83 -3.83
C GLY A 85 -5.19 7.64 -3.30
N GLY A 86 -6.34 7.89 -2.67
CA GLY A 86 -7.24 6.83 -2.18
C GLY A 86 -7.79 5.94 -3.29
N LEU A 87 -8.34 6.54 -4.35
CA LEU A 87 -8.90 5.80 -5.49
C LEU A 87 -7.82 5.04 -6.26
N SER A 88 -6.66 5.68 -6.50
CA SER A 88 -5.53 5.03 -7.17
C SER A 88 -5.09 3.81 -6.37
N THR A 89 -4.84 3.97 -5.06
CA THR A 89 -4.40 2.87 -4.19
C THR A 89 -5.43 1.75 -4.14
N PHE A 90 -6.73 2.08 -4.05
CA PHE A 90 -7.79 1.09 -4.06
C PHE A 90 -7.79 0.25 -5.34
N CYS A 91 -7.73 0.91 -6.51
CA CYS A 91 -7.68 0.24 -7.81
C CYS A 91 -6.44 -0.65 -7.94
N VAL A 92 -5.28 -0.15 -7.51
CA VAL A 92 -4.01 -0.87 -7.55
C VAL A 92 -4.05 -2.10 -6.64
N LEU A 93 -4.52 -1.95 -5.40
CA LEU A 93 -4.62 -3.06 -4.44
C LEU A 93 -5.59 -4.14 -4.92
N VAL A 94 -6.71 -3.76 -5.54
CA VAL A 94 -7.64 -4.70 -6.16
C VAL A 94 -6.96 -5.45 -7.31
N LEU A 95 -6.24 -4.73 -8.19
CA LEU A 95 -5.50 -5.34 -9.30
C LEU A 95 -4.42 -6.30 -8.77
N VAL A 96 -3.61 -5.87 -7.80
CA VAL A 96 -2.61 -6.70 -7.14
C VAL A 96 -3.26 -7.95 -6.58
N TYR A 97 -4.38 -7.84 -5.86
CA TYR A 97 -5.08 -9.01 -5.32
C TYR A 97 -5.49 -10.01 -6.42
N PHE A 98 -6.02 -9.53 -7.54
CA PHE A 98 -6.44 -10.38 -8.67
C PHE A 98 -5.29 -11.00 -9.45
N VAL A 99 -4.15 -10.33 -9.58
CA VAL A 99 -2.95 -10.90 -10.22
C VAL A 99 -2.31 -11.93 -9.30
N THR A 100 -2.23 -11.59 -8.02
CA THR A 100 -1.42 -12.31 -7.03
C THR A 100 -2.10 -13.57 -6.50
N ARG A 101 -3.44 -13.68 -6.61
CA ARG A 101 -4.18 -14.91 -6.27
C ARG A 101 -3.80 -16.12 -7.13
N LYS A 102 -3.27 -15.93 -8.34
CA LYS A 102 -2.84 -17.02 -9.23
C LYS A 102 -1.39 -17.47 -8.97
N ILE A 103 -0.63 -16.68 -8.22
CA ILE A 103 0.79 -16.91 -7.97
C ILE A 103 0.98 -17.74 -6.70
N LYS A 104 1.56 -18.94 -6.85
CA LYS A 104 1.82 -19.87 -5.74
C LYS A 104 3.14 -19.58 -5.02
N ASN A 105 4.14 -19.04 -5.70
CA ASN A 105 5.43 -18.73 -5.10
C ASN A 105 5.38 -17.39 -4.35
N GLN A 106 5.68 -17.40 -3.05
CA GLN A 106 5.63 -16.23 -2.18
C GLN A 106 6.61 -15.12 -2.62
N PHE A 107 7.82 -15.48 -3.07
CA PHE A 107 8.79 -14.49 -3.55
C PHE A 107 8.30 -13.77 -4.81
N VAL A 108 7.76 -14.53 -5.77
CA VAL A 108 7.21 -13.96 -7.01
C VAL A 108 6.00 -13.07 -6.70
N LYS A 109 5.17 -13.49 -5.74
CA LYS A 109 4.04 -12.71 -5.24
C LYS A 109 4.48 -11.35 -4.66
N LEU A 110 5.49 -11.34 -3.80
CA LEU A 110 6.01 -10.09 -3.21
C LEU A 110 6.66 -9.17 -4.26
N ALA A 111 7.42 -9.74 -5.20
CA ALA A 111 8.07 -8.99 -6.27
C ALA A 111 7.06 -8.38 -7.26
N VAL A 112 6.04 -9.14 -7.67
CA VAL A 112 4.99 -8.65 -8.56
C VAL A 112 4.17 -7.54 -7.89
N THR A 113 3.83 -7.68 -6.60
CA THR A 113 3.19 -6.61 -5.85
C THR A 113 4.06 -5.35 -5.81
N ALA A 114 5.36 -5.48 -5.51
CA ALA A 114 6.28 -4.33 -5.48
C ALA A 114 6.34 -3.59 -6.82
N LEU A 115 6.41 -4.34 -7.93
CA LEU A 115 6.49 -3.78 -9.28
C LEU A 115 5.20 -3.08 -9.68
N ILE A 116 4.04 -3.69 -9.41
CA ILE A 116 2.73 -3.11 -9.73
C ILE A 116 2.51 -1.83 -8.92
N CYS A 117 2.80 -1.87 -7.62
CA CYS A 117 2.73 -0.72 -6.74
C CYS A 117 3.65 0.40 -7.23
N SER A 118 4.95 0.13 -7.40
CA SER A 118 5.95 1.10 -7.90
C SER A 118 5.55 1.73 -9.24
N PHE A 119 5.03 0.92 -10.18
CA PHE A 119 4.58 1.44 -11.47
C PHE A 119 3.37 2.37 -11.31
N SER A 120 2.45 2.03 -10.40
CA SER A 120 1.21 2.79 -10.18
C SER A 120 1.41 4.22 -9.70
N MET A 121 2.62 4.58 -9.24
CA MET A 121 2.97 5.94 -8.84
C MET A 121 2.93 6.96 -9.99
N PHE A 122 2.71 6.51 -11.23
CA PHE A 122 2.44 7.40 -12.36
C PHE A 122 1.23 8.31 -12.10
N THR A 123 0.22 7.86 -11.34
CA THR A 123 -0.97 8.66 -11.03
C THR A 123 -0.63 9.83 -10.10
N ILE A 124 0.16 9.59 -9.06
CA ILE A 124 0.62 10.62 -8.11
C ILE A 124 1.61 11.56 -8.80
N ALA A 125 2.52 11.05 -9.62
CA ALA A 125 3.45 11.86 -10.39
C ALA A 125 2.73 12.76 -11.41
N ALA A 126 1.69 12.26 -12.08
CA ALA A 126 0.84 13.05 -12.97
C ALA A 126 0.12 14.16 -12.20
N GLN A 127 -0.42 13.85 -11.02
CA GLN A 127 -1.04 14.83 -10.15
C GLN A 127 -0.07 15.96 -9.74
N LEU A 128 1.16 15.62 -9.31
CA LEU A 128 2.18 16.60 -8.95
C LEU A 128 2.59 17.47 -10.15
N THR A 129 2.67 16.88 -11.34
CA THR A 129 2.99 17.61 -12.57
C THR A 129 1.91 18.62 -12.91
N LEU A 130 0.63 18.24 -12.79
CA LEU A 130 -0.51 19.10 -13.11
C LEU A 130 -0.72 20.22 -12.08
N LEU A 131 -0.47 19.97 -10.80
CA LEU A 131 -0.72 20.93 -9.71
C LEU A 131 0.48 21.84 -9.42
N LEU A 132 1.69 21.31 -9.47
CA LEU A 132 2.92 22.02 -9.06
C LEU A 132 3.85 22.34 -10.24
N GLY A 133 3.54 21.89 -11.45
CA GLY A 133 4.38 22.11 -12.64
C GLY A 133 5.72 21.38 -12.61
N ILE A 134 5.90 20.41 -11.71
CA ILE A 134 7.16 19.66 -11.54
C ILE A 134 7.32 18.68 -12.72
N PRO A 135 8.54 18.44 -13.24
CA PRO A 135 8.74 17.51 -14.35
C PRO A 135 8.23 16.09 -14.02
N PHE A 136 7.33 15.57 -14.85
CA PHE A 136 6.69 14.25 -14.67
C PHE A 136 7.69 13.11 -14.50
N TRP A 137 8.70 13.04 -15.37
CA TRP A 137 9.68 11.96 -15.32
C TRP A 137 10.53 11.99 -14.04
N PHE A 138 10.84 13.19 -13.54
CA PHE A 138 11.59 13.36 -12.30
C PHE A 138 10.76 12.94 -11.08
N SER A 139 9.52 13.41 -10.98
CA SER A 139 8.62 13.05 -9.89
C SER A 139 8.29 11.55 -9.92
N TRP A 140 7.98 10.99 -11.09
CA TRP A 140 7.67 9.58 -11.25
C TRP A 140 8.85 8.67 -10.88
N LEU A 141 10.07 8.97 -11.34
CA LEU A 141 11.24 8.18 -10.99
C LEU A 141 11.53 8.25 -9.49
N THR A 142 11.45 9.43 -8.90
CA THR A 142 11.79 9.62 -7.49
C THR A 142 10.77 8.93 -6.57
N ILE A 143 9.47 9.10 -6.83
CA ILE A 143 8.39 8.48 -6.07
C ILE A 143 8.35 6.97 -6.31
N GLY A 144 8.46 6.54 -7.57
CA GLY A 144 8.45 5.14 -7.96
C GLY A 144 9.63 4.36 -7.35
N LEU A 145 10.84 4.96 -7.32
CA LEU A 145 12.00 4.38 -6.63
C LEU A 145 11.79 4.35 -5.11
N GLY A 146 11.25 5.43 -4.53
CA GLY A 146 10.95 5.48 -3.09
C GLY A 146 9.97 4.39 -2.66
N GLU A 147 8.93 4.18 -3.45
CA GLU A 147 8.00 3.08 -3.22
C GLU A 147 8.65 1.72 -3.45
N PHE A 148 9.44 1.53 -4.51
CA PHE A 148 10.10 0.25 -4.77
C PHE A 148 11.00 -0.19 -3.60
N VAL A 149 11.75 0.75 -3.03
CA VAL A 149 12.59 0.49 -1.86
C VAL A 149 11.73 0.22 -0.62
N SER A 150 10.66 1.00 -0.39
CA SER A 150 9.70 0.76 0.69
C SER A 150 9.05 -0.63 0.61
N MET A 151 8.62 -1.04 -0.59
CA MET A 151 8.12 -2.36 -0.92
C MET A 151 9.18 -3.44 -0.68
N THR A 152 10.42 -3.22 -1.06
CA THR A 152 11.48 -4.20 -0.82
C THR A 152 11.68 -4.43 0.69
N ILE A 153 11.71 -3.34 1.49
CA ILE A 153 11.80 -3.40 2.95
C ILE A 153 10.57 -4.12 3.53
N GLY A 154 9.37 -3.75 3.08
CA GLY A 154 8.10 -4.35 3.49
C GLY A 154 8.03 -5.85 3.18
N GLY A 155 8.51 -6.25 2.00
CA GLY A 155 8.54 -7.65 1.56
C GLY A 155 9.48 -8.50 2.41
N VAL A 156 10.66 -7.97 2.77
CA VAL A 156 11.57 -8.62 3.73
C VAL A 156 10.91 -8.75 5.09
N LEU A 157 10.35 -7.66 5.60
CA LEU A 157 9.72 -7.60 6.92
C LEU A 157 8.55 -8.60 7.02
N ILE A 158 7.73 -8.69 5.98
CA ILE A 158 6.61 -9.65 5.90
C ILE A 158 7.09 -11.08 5.70
N HIS A 159 8.18 -11.31 4.96
CA HIS A 159 8.78 -12.64 4.90
C HIS A 159 9.23 -13.12 6.29
N TRP A 160 9.84 -12.24 7.08
CA TRP A 160 10.25 -12.52 8.46
C TRP A 160 9.04 -12.74 9.38
N ILE A 161 8.03 -11.86 9.32
CA ILE A 161 6.80 -12.01 10.11
C ILE A 161 6.05 -13.28 9.73
N SER A 162 5.94 -13.59 8.43
CA SER A 162 5.25 -14.78 7.93
C SER A 162 5.90 -16.10 8.39
N LYS A 163 7.19 -16.08 8.78
CA LYS A 163 7.85 -17.25 9.41
C LYS A 163 7.48 -17.42 10.89
N LYS A 164 7.01 -16.36 11.56
CA LYS A 164 6.74 -16.34 13.01
C LYS A 164 5.25 -16.27 13.34
N ILE A 165 4.43 -15.70 12.45
CA ILE A 165 3.01 -15.41 12.66
C ILE A 165 2.23 -15.83 11.40
N ASP A 166 1.17 -16.61 11.57
CA ASP A 166 0.25 -16.95 10.49
C ASP A 166 -0.66 -15.73 10.21
N LEU A 167 -0.28 -14.93 9.22
CA LEU A 167 -0.96 -13.70 8.79
C LEU A 167 -2.37 -13.95 8.19
N THR A 168 -2.80 -15.22 8.11
CA THR A 168 -4.09 -15.63 7.54
C THR A 168 -5.26 -15.54 8.55
N LYS A 169 -5.01 -15.23 9.83
CA LYS A 169 -6.02 -15.15 10.92
C LYS A 169 -6.23 -13.74 11.48
#